data_AF-A0AAW8NTI4-F1
#
_entry.id   AF-A0AAW8NTI4-F1
#
_cell.length_a   1.000
_cell.length_b   1.000
_cell.length_c   1.000
_cell.angle_alpha   90.00
_cell.angle_beta   90.00
_cell.angle_gamma   90.00
#
_symmetry.space_group_name_H-M   'P 1'
#
loop_
_entity.id
_entity.type
_entity.pdbx_description
1 polymer ?
#
loop_
_entity_poly.entity_id
_entity_poly.type
_entity_poly.pdbx_seq_one_letter_code
_entity_poly.pdbx_strand_id
1 'polypeptide(L)'
;MKKLITTAVLSTSLLLGGCQSAYYGAMEKVGYHKRDIMVDRVEDAKESQEEAQQQFSSALEEMQALLNHDGGDLESAYNKAKDEYESAQDAADDVTSRIDKVEDVAEALFDEWQSEIGEISKASLRRNSESKLKETRRSYTQLVKSMRRAESKMEPVLTAMKDNMLYLKHNLNAQAIGAIKGEFASLQTDISGLIKEMNKSIDESNKFIASLENK
;
A
#
# COMPACT_ATOMS: atom_id res chain seq x y z
N MET A 1 -92.80 11.37 6.09
CA MET A 1 -92.46 12.82 6.14
C MET A 1 -91.28 13.01 7.08
N LYS A 2 -90.18 13.64 6.59
CA LYS A 2 -89.24 14.56 7.28
C LYS A 2 -88.63 14.09 8.63
N LYS A 3 -87.32 14.11 8.90
CA LYS A 3 -86.15 14.82 8.34
C LYS A 3 -84.86 14.26 8.98
N LEU A 4 -83.76 14.43 8.26
CA LEU A 4 -82.35 14.25 8.64
C LEU A 4 -81.94 15.10 9.87
N ILE A 5 -81.08 14.56 10.74
CA ILE A 5 -80.04 15.33 11.44
C ILE A 5 -78.73 14.50 11.48
N THR A 6 -77.72 15.16 10.95
CA THR A 6 -76.30 14.85 10.79
C THR A 6 -75.54 14.94 12.11
N THR A 7 -74.64 14.01 12.41
CA THR A 7 -73.41 14.33 13.16
C THR A 7 -72.27 13.44 12.71
N ALA A 8 -71.24 14.07 12.17
CA ALA A 8 -69.99 13.48 11.75
C ALA A 8 -69.14 13.08 12.97
N VAL A 9 -68.56 11.89 12.94
CA VAL A 9 -67.29 11.59 13.63
C VAL A 9 -66.37 10.97 12.59
N LEU A 10 -65.67 11.88 11.92
CA LEU A 10 -64.42 11.65 11.21
C LEU A 10 -63.35 11.39 12.28
N SER A 11 -62.60 10.30 12.20
CA SER A 11 -61.14 10.26 12.39
C SER A 11 -60.61 8.87 12.79
N THR A 12 -59.44 8.58 12.22
CA THR A 12 -58.41 7.68 12.74
C THR A 12 -58.53 6.19 12.37
N SER A 13 -58.07 5.86 11.16
CA SER A 13 -57.41 4.57 10.84
C SER A 13 -56.56 4.69 9.57
N LEU A 14 -55.71 5.71 9.51
CA LEU A 14 -54.53 5.73 8.64
C LEU A 14 -53.31 5.70 9.58
N LEU A 15 -52.23 5.07 9.10
CA LEU A 15 -50.88 4.96 9.70
C LEU A 15 -50.54 3.62 10.39
N LEU A 16 -50.50 2.52 9.63
CA LEU A 16 -49.59 1.39 9.91
C LEU A 16 -49.06 0.79 8.60
N GLY A 17 -48.28 1.59 7.87
CA GLY A 17 -47.61 1.17 6.63
C GLY A 17 -46.22 1.79 6.48
N GLY A 18 -45.51 2.00 7.59
CA GLY A 18 -44.18 2.58 7.59
C GLY A 18 -43.22 1.76 8.44
N CYS A 19 -41.99 1.62 7.92
CA CYS A 19 -40.77 1.14 8.59
C CYS A 19 -40.49 -0.37 8.57
N GLN A 20 -40.38 -0.96 7.38
CA GLN A 20 -39.49 -2.12 7.19
C GLN A 20 -38.19 -1.78 6.43
N SER A 21 -38.02 -0.55 5.92
CA SER A 21 -36.85 -0.15 5.12
C SER A 21 -35.65 0.34 5.93
N ALA A 22 -35.80 0.63 7.23
CA ALA A 22 -34.70 1.12 8.07
C ALA A 22 -33.88 0.00 8.74
N TYR A 23 -34.36 -1.25 8.74
CA TYR A 23 -33.68 -2.38 9.38
C TYR A 23 -32.48 -2.91 8.57
N TYR A 24 -32.34 -2.49 7.31
CA TYR A 24 -31.24 -2.95 6.43
C TYR A 24 -30.18 -1.88 6.13
N GLY A 25 -30.44 -0.60 6.38
CA GLY A 25 -29.53 0.50 6.05
C GLY A 25 -28.28 0.65 6.95
N ALA A 26 -28.25 -0.05 8.09
CA ALA A 26 -27.10 -0.04 9.00
C ALA A 26 -26.25 -1.33 8.91
N MET A 27 -26.82 -2.46 8.45
CA MET A 27 -26.07 -3.71 8.25
C MET A 27 -25.35 -3.76 6.90
N GLU A 28 -25.80 -3.02 5.90
CA GLU A 28 -25.15 -2.97 4.57
C GLU A 28 -23.85 -2.14 4.54
N LYS A 29 -23.52 -1.43 5.64
CA LYS A 29 -22.32 -0.57 5.73
C LYS A 29 -21.09 -1.25 6.34
N VAL A 30 -21.23 -2.45 6.89
CA VAL A 30 -20.16 -3.17 7.58
C VAL A 30 -19.63 -4.25 6.63
N GLY A 31 -18.31 -4.41 6.50
CA GLY A 31 -17.66 -5.26 5.48
C GLY A 31 -17.30 -4.54 4.17
N TYR A 32 -18.25 -3.90 3.47
CA TYR A 32 -17.96 -3.13 2.24
C TYR A 32 -16.94 -2.02 2.49
N HIS A 33 -17.13 -1.27 3.57
CA HIS A 33 -16.21 -0.21 3.96
C HIS A 33 -14.79 -0.73 4.24
N LYS A 34 -14.62 -1.94 4.79
CA LYS A 34 -13.27 -2.48 5.04
C LYS A 34 -12.61 -2.97 3.77
N ARG A 35 -13.37 -3.56 2.85
CA ARG A 35 -12.86 -3.93 1.53
C ARG A 35 -12.42 -2.70 0.75
N ASP A 36 -13.19 -1.62 0.79
CA ASP A 36 -12.85 -0.37 0.11
C ASP A 36 -11.60 0.26 0.75
N ILE A 37 -11.51 0.30 2.10
CA ILE A 37 -10.25 0.68 2.78
C ILE A 37 -9.09 -0.23 2.35
N MET A 38 -9.31 -1.54 2.22
CA MET A 38 -8.25 -2.47 1.81
C MET A 38 -7.73 -2.16 0.41
N VAL A 39 -8.61 -1.80 -0.52
CA VAL A 39 -8.20 -1.34 -1.86
C VAL A 39 -7.36 -0.07 -1.73
N ASP A 40 -7.85 0.95 -1.02
CA ASP A 40 -7.13 2.21 -0.81
C ASP A 40 -5.73 1.98 -0.21
N ARG A 41 -5.61 1.09 0.78
CA ARG A 41 -4.29 0.77 1.40
C ARG A 41 -3.33 0.09 0.44
N VAL A 42 -3.84 -0.81 -0.40
CA VAL A 42 -2.99 -1.48 -1.41
C VAL A 42 -2.59 -0.50 -2.51
N GLU A 43 -3.46 0.45 -2.87
CA GLU A 43 -3.12 1.54 -3.79
C GLU A 43 -2.06 2.46 -3.21
N ASP A 44 -2.23 2.93 -1.96
CA ASP A 44 -1.22 3.72 -1.24
C ASP A 44 0.15 3.00 -1.20
N ALA A 45 0.14 1.69 -0.89
CA ALA A 45 1.36 0.88 -0.83
C ALA A 45 1.98 0.65 -2.21
N LYS A 46 1.18 0.59 -3.27
CA LYS A 46 1.68 0.53 -4.66
C LYS A 46 2.32 1.86 -5.05
N GLU A 47 1.67 2.98 -4.77
CA GLU A 47 2.18 4.33 -5.09
C GLU A 47 3.50 4.62 -4.35
N SER A 48 3.59 4.30 -3.05
CA SER A 48 4.86 4.44 -2.30
C SER A 48 6.01 3.63 -2.91
N GLN A 49 5.73 2.46 -3.50
CA GLN A 49 6.76 1.67 -4.19
C GLN A 49 7.17 2.31 -5.53
N GLU A 50 6.24 2.91 -6.26
CA GLU A 50 6.54 3.67 -7.48
C GLU A 50 7.38 4.91 -7.17
N GLU A 51 7.08 5.61 -6.07
CA GLU A 51 7.87 6.74 -5.58
C GLU A 51 9.27 6.29 -5.15
N ALA A 52 9.37 5.21 -4.38
CA ALA A 52 10.66 4.66 -3.97
C ALA A 52 11.52 4.25 -5.19
N GLN A 53 10.94 3.65 -6.23
CA GLN A 53 11.67 3.36 -7.47
C GLN A 53 12.31 4.62 -8.08
N GLN A 54 11.57 5.73 -8.06
CA GLN A 54 12.08 7.02 -8.55
C GLN A 54 13.21 7.52 -7.67
N GLN A 55 13.03 7.56 -6.34
CA GLN A 55 14.05 8.07 -5.42
C GLN A 55 15.35 7.24 -5.46
N PHE A 56 15.27 5.91 -5.49
CA PHE A 56 16.46 5.06 -5.64
C PHE A 56 17.16 5.26 -7.00
N SER A 57 16.40 5.57 -8.05
CA SER A 57 16.98 5.87 -9.38
C SER A 57 17.67 7.23 -9.39
N SER A 58 17.05 8.26 -8.83
CA SER A 58 17.64 9.60 -8.67
C SER A 58 18.91 9.56 -7.83
N ALA A 59 18.88 8.84 -6.70
CA ALA A 59 20.06 8.64 -5.86
C ALA A 59 21.21 7.99 -6.62
N LEU A 60 20.93 6.97 -7.45
CA LEU A 60 21.94 6.35 -8.31
C LEU A 60 22.49 7.33 -9.35
N GLU A 61 21.64 8.14 -9.97
CA GLU A 61 22.03 9.12 -10.99
C GLU A 61 22.98 10.17 -10.41
N GLU A 62 22.65 10.76 -9.26
CA GLU A 62 23.51 11.76 -8.61
C GLU A 62 24.81 11.15 -8.09
N MET A 63 24.76 9.91 -7.62
CA MET A 63 25.93 9.13 -7.28
C MET A 63 26.86 8.91 -8.48
N GLN A 64 26.30 8.59 -9.66
CA GLN A 64 27.08 8.48 -10.89
C GLN A 64 27.63 9.83 -11.36
N ALA A 65 26.88 10.91 -11.20
CA ALA A 65 27.35 12.26 -11.50
C ALA A 65 28.57 12.63 -10.64
N LEU A 66 28.54 12.32 -9.34
CA LEU A 66 29.66 12.52 -8.43
C LEU A 66 30.92 11.75 -8.85
N LEU A 67 30.79 10.53 -9.37
CA LEU A 67 31.93 9.71 -9.83
C LEU A 67 32.61 10.23 -11.09
N ASN A 68 31.84 10.92 -11.95
CA ASN A 68 32.30 11.44 -13.24
C ASN A 68 32.70 12.91 -13.17
N HIS A 69 32.82 13.47 -11.97
CA HIS A 69 33.10 14.88 -11.78
C HIS A 69 34.57 15.22 -12.02
N ASP A 70 34.86 15.88 -13.13
CA ASP A 70 36.22 16.30 -13.52
C ASP A 70 36.52 17.73 -13.07
N GLY A 71 36.94 17.89 -11.81
CA GLY A 71 37.62 19.10 -11.33
C GLY A 71 36.74 20.33 -11.07
N GLY A 72 35.41 20.17 -11.04
CA GLY A 72 34.48 21.21 -10.56
C GLY A 72 34.26 21.17 -9.04
N ASP A 73 33.16 21.76 -8.57
CA ASP A 73 32.75 21.75 -7.15
C ASP A 73 32.27 20.37 -6.70
N LEU A 74 33.19 19.57 -6.13
CA LEU A 74 32.90 18.24 -5.58
C LEU A 74 31.97 18.30 -4.37
N GLU A 75 32.03 19.38 -3.58
CA GLU A 75 31.20 19.54 -2.39
C GLU A 75 29.73 19.68 -2.80
N SER A 76 29.44 20.49 -3.82
CA SER A 76 28.09 20.60 -4.37
C SER A 76 27.57 19.26 -4.91
N ALA A 77 28.39 18.50 -5.64
CA ALA A 77 27.99 17.20 -6.18
C ALA A 77 27.73 16.17 -5.05
N TYR A 78 28.58 16.17 -4.03
CA TYR A 78 28.41 15.33 -2.85
C TYR A 78 27.11 15.68 -2.10
N ASN A 79 26.84 16.96 -1.88
CA ASN A 79 25.63 17.40 -1.18
C ASN A 79 24.36 16.98 -1.94
N LYS A 80 24.36 17.09 -3.27
CA LYS A 80 23.23 16.62 -4.09
C LYS A 80 23.02 15.12 -3.99
N ALA A 81 24.08 14.31 -4.10
CA ALA A 81 23.99 12.87 -3.90
C ALA A 81 23.54 12.49 -2.48
N LYS A 82 23.94 13.27 -1.47
CA LYS A 82 23.48 13.11 -0.09
C LYS A 82 21.99 13.37 0.04
N ASP A 83 21.48 14.43 -0.56
CA ASP A 83 20.06 14.80 -0.45
C ASP A 83 19.16 13.76 -1.14
N GLU A 84 19.60 13.18 -2.27
CA GLU A 84 18.88 12.07 -2.90
C GLU A 84 18.93 10.77 -2.09
N TYR A 85 20.06 10.49 -1.40
CA TYR A 85 20.12 9.39 -0.45
C TYR A 85 19.12 9.56 0.70
N GLU A 86 19.01 10.77 1.27
CA GLU A 86 18.04 11.06 2.34
C GLU A 86 16.60 10.89 1.81
N SER A 87 16.32 11.32 0.58
CA SER A 87 15.02 11.12 -0.08
C SER A 87 14.70 9.63 -0.33
N ALA A 88 15.69 8.83 -0.72
CA ALA A 88 15.54 7.38 -0.87
C ALA A 88 15.31 6.66 0.47
N GLN A 89 15.93 7.16 1.55
CA GLN A 89 15.67 6.66 2.90
C GLN A 89 14.23 6.95 3.33
N ASP A 90 13.76 8.19 3.17
CA ASP A 90 12.39 8.57 3.52
C ASP A 90 11.35 7.76 2.73
N ALA A 91 11.60 7.52 1.44
CA ALA A 91 10.72 6.68 0.62
C ALA A 91 10.70 5.21 1.06
N ALA A 92 11.84 4.67 1.51
CA ALA A 92 11.89 3.30 2.05
C ALA A 92 11.10 3.18 3.37
N ASP A 93 11.17 4.21 4.22
CA ASP A 93 10.40 4.26 5.46
C ASP A 93 8.89 4.37 5.18
N ASP A 94 8.47 5.15 4.16
CA ASP A 94 7.05 5.19 3.77
C ASP A 94 6.57 3.84 3.22
N VAL A 95 7.34 3.17 2.34
CA VAL A 95 7.00 1.83 1.85
C VAL A 95 6.76 0.87 3.01
N THR A 96 7.66 0.84 4.00
CA THR A 96 7.51 0.02 5.22
C THR A 96 6.18 0.31 5.93
N SER A 97 5.94 1.59 6.21
CA SER A 97 4.72 2.10 6.87
C SER A 97 3.44 1.77 6.10
N ARG A 98 3.47 1.79 4.76
CA ARG A 98 2.31 1.43 3.93
C ARG A 98 2.04 -0.05 3.95
N ILE A 99 3.07 -0.90 3.92
CA ILE A 99 2.91 -2.35 4.00
C ILE A 99 2.31 -2.74 5.36
N ASP A 100 2.80 -2.15 6.47
CA ASP A 100 2.24 -2.36 7.81
C ASP A 100 0.73 -2.06 7.85
N LYS A 101 0.31 -0.93 7.27
CA LYS A 101 -1.12 -0.52 7.21
C LYS A 101 -1.98 -1.48 6.38
N VAL A 102 -1.42 -2.06 5.32
CA VAL A 102 -2.10 -3.09 4.52
C VAL A 102 -2.32 -4.35 5.37
N GLU A 103 -1.32 -4.74 6.17
CA GLU A 103 -1.44 -5.90 7.06
C GLU A 103 -2.48 -5.68 8.16
N ASP A 104 -2.47 -4.53 8.83
CA ASP A 104 -3.42 -4.18 9.90
C ASP A 104 -4.88 -4.25 9.41
N VAL A 105 -5.17 -3.65 8.25
CA VAL A 105 -6.53 -3.64 7.68
C VAL A 105 -6.95 -5.04 7.25
N ALA A 106 -6.04 -5.83 6.68
CA ALA A 106 -6.33 -7.18 6.24
C ALA A 106 -6.65 -8.12 7.41
N GLU A 107 -5.90 -8.05 8.51
CA GLU A 107 -6.19 -8.82 9.72
C GLU A 107 -7.60 -8.53 10.24
N ALA A 108 -7.91 -7.24 10.42
CA ALA A 108 -9.24 -6.81 10.88
C ALA A 108 -10.37 -7.25 9.93
N LEU A 109 -10.16 -7.14 8.61
CA LEU A 109 -11.14 -7.55 7.60
C LEU A 109 -11.39 -9.06 7.65
N PHE A 110 -10.33 -9.86 7.72
CA PHE A 110 -10.49 -11.30 7.67
C PHE A 110 -11.03 -11.92 8.95
N ASP A 111 -10.78 -11.29 10.10
CA ASP A 111 -11.33 -11.73 11.38
C ASP A 111 -12.82 -11.41 11.48
N GLU A 112 -13.23 -10.20 11.07
CA GLU A 112 -14.65 -9.83 10.96
C GLU A 112 -15.39 -10.78 10.00
N TRP A 113 -14.87 -10.97 8.79
CA TRP A 113 -15.48 -11.86 7.81
C TRP A 113 -15.61 -13.30 8.32
N GLN A 114 -14.58 -13.81 9.02
CA GLN A 114 -14.64 -15.16 9.60
C GLN A 114 -15.70 -15.28 10.71
N SER A 115 -15.88 -14.24 11.53
CA SER A 115 -16.94 -14.19 12.54
C SER A 115 -18.33 -14.22 11.90
N GLU A 116 -18.56 -13.38 10.90
CA GLU A 116 -19.85 -13.27 10.20
C GLU A 116 -20.22 -14.56 9.46
N ILE A 117 -19.25 -15.28 8.91
CA ILE A 117 -19.46 -16.62 8.34
C ILE A 117 -20.12 -17.57 9.36
N GLY A 118 -19.75 -17.46 10.63
CA GLY A 118 -20.32 -18.26 11.73
C GLY A 118 -21.81 -17.98 11.97
N GLU A 119 -22.29 -16.78 11.66
CA GLU A 119 -23.68 -16.37 11.81
C GLU A 119 -24.57 -16.80 10.63
N ILE A 120 -23.96 -17.18 9.49
CA ILE A 120 -24.70 -17.60 8.30
C ILE A 120 -25.42 -18.93 8.55
N SER A 121 -26.74 -18.87 8.62
CA SER A 121 -27.59 -20.05 8.83
C SER A 121 -27.70 -20.97 7.60
N LYS A 122 -27.75 -20.41 6.37
CA LYS A 122 -27.88 -21.20 5.14
C LYS A 122 -26.55 -21.86 4.76
N ALA A 123 -26.49 -23.19 4.82
CA ALA A 123 -25.25 -23.96 4.57
C ALA A 123 -24.61 -23.70 3.20
N SER A 124 -25.40 -23.47 2.15
CA SER A 124 -24.87 -23.14 0.82
C SER A 124 -24.19 -21.77 0.79
N LEU A 125 -24.79 -20.76 1.42
CA LEU A 125 -24.21 -19.41 1.52
C LEU A 125 -22.95 -19.41 2.39
N ARG A 126 -22.97 -20.14 3.52
CA ARG A 126 -21.82 -20.25 4.40
C ARG A 126 -20.60 -20.83 3.67
N ARG A 127 -20.78 -21.97 2.98
CA ARG A 127 -19.71 -22.58 2.17
C ARG A 127 -19.19 -21.67 1.06
N ASN A 128 -20.09 -20.90 0.42
CA ASN A 128 -19.67 -19.94 -0.61
C ASN A 128 -18.80 -18.82 -0.01
N SER A 129 -19.21 -18.27 1.14
CA SER A 129 -18.45 -17.24 1.85
C SER A 129 -17.09 -17.75 2.34
N GLU A 130 -17.05 -18.96 2.93
CA GLU A 130 -15.79 -19.64 3.31
C GLU A 130 -14.83 -19.80 2.11
N SER A 131 -15.37 -20.16 0.94
CA SER A 131 -14.57 -20.28 -0.28
C SER A 131 -14.00 -18.94 -0.73
N LYS A 132 -14.82 -17.86 -0.71
CA LYS A 132 -14.37 -16.50 -1.04
C LYS A 132 -13.29 -16.01 -0.07
N LEU A 133 -13.50 -16.15 1.24
CA LEU A 133 -12.52 -15.77 2.26
C LEU A 133 -11.18 -16.49 2.05
N LYS A 134 -11.23 -17.81 1.82
CA LYS A 134 -10.02 -18.61 1.57
C LYS A 134 -9.26 -18.17 0.32
N GLU A 135 -9.99 -17.83 -0.75
CA GLU A 135 -9.38 -17.34 -1.99
C GLU A 135 -8.74 -15.96 -1.77
N THR A 136 -9.44 -15.02 -1.14
CA THR A 136 -8.91 -13.69 -0.86
C THR A 136 -7.69 -13.74 0.05
N ARG A 137 -7.70 -14.55 1.12
CA ARG A 137 -6.52 -14.76 2.00
C ARG A 137 -5.30 -15.27 1.23
N ARG A 138 -5.50 -16.14 0.22
CA ARG A 138 -4.40 -16.64 -0.62
C ARG A 138 -3.80 -15.53 -1.49
N SER A 139 -4.63 -14.76 -2.18
CA SER A 139 -4.16 -13.63 -2.99
C SER A 139 -3.46 -12.58 -2.13
N TYR A 140 -4.01 -12.26 -0.95
CA TYR A 140 -3.40 -11.36 0.01
C TYR A 140 -2.02 -11.84 0.49
N THR A 141 -1.89 -13.13 0.82
CA THR A 141 -0.60 -13.70 1.27
C THR A 141 0.47 -13.58 0.18
N GLN A 142 0.08 -13.73 -1.09
CA GLN A 142 0.98 -13.56 -2.22
C GLN A 142 1.40 -12.09 -2.40
N LEU A 143 0.45 -11.16 -2.27
CA LEU A 143 0.68 -9.72 -2.31
C LEU A 143 1.71 -9.28 -1.26
N VAL A 144 1.42 -9.51 0.02
CA VAL A 144 2.27 -9.05 1.13
C VAL A 144 3.66 -9.66 1.07
N LYS A 145 3.77 -10.94 0.67
CA LYS A 145 5.08 -11.58 0.46
C LYS A 145 5.89 -10.91 -0.67
N SER A 146 5.22 -10.37 -1.68
CA SER A 146 5.88 -9.62 -2.76
C SER A 146 6.35 -8.26 -2.27
N MET A 147 5.50 -7.53 -1.55
CA MET A 147 5.80 -6.24 -0.93
C MET A 147 6.99 -6.32 0.03
N ARG A 148 6.96 -7.25 1.00
CA ARG A 148 8.06 -7.47 1.96
C ARG A 148 9.36 -7.90 1.28
N ARG A 149 9.28 -8.59 0.14
CA ARG A 149 10.47 -8.95 -0.65
C ARG A 149 11.10 -7.71 -1.28
N ALA A 150 10.31 -6.83 -1.87
CA ALA A 150 10.79 -5.56 -2.41
C ALA A 150 11.39 -4.69 -1.29
N GLU A 151 10.67 -4.55 -0.17
CA GLU A 151 11.14 -3.82 1.02
C GLU A 151 12.49 -4.33 1.53
N SER A 152 12.66 -5.64 1.67
CA SER A 152 13.91 -6.25 2.15
C SER A 152 15.15 -5.96 1.29
N LYS A 153 14.96 -5.43 0.08
CA LYS A 153 16.05 -5.01 -0.82
C LYS A 153 16.47 -3.57 -0.62
N MET A 154 15.66 -2.74 0.05
CA MET A 154 15.95 -1.31 0.26
C MET A 154 17.07 -1.11 1.29
N GLU A 155 17.03 -1.79 2.44
CA GLU A 155 18.00 -1.61 3.52
C GLU A 155 19.46 -1.89 3.09
N PRO A 156 19.78 -2.99 2.38
CA PRO A 156 21.15 -3.22 1.91
C PRO A 156 21.65 -2.11 0.95
N VAL A 157 20.78 -1.62 0.07
CA VAL A 157 21.10 -0.53 -0.86
C VAL A 157 21.38 0.75 -0.09
N LEU A 158 20.49 1.14 0.83
CA LEU A 158 20.66 2.33 1.67
C LEU A 158 21.92 2.26 2.53
N THR A 159 22.26 1.07 3.04
CA THR A 159 23.48 0.84 3.82
C THR A 159 24.71 1.11 2.96
N ALA A 160 24.77 0.53 1.75
CA ALA A 160 25.87 0.77 0.83
C ALA A 160 26.00 2.26 0.44
N MET A 161 24.88 2.94 0.16
CA MET A 161 24.87 4.38 -0.12
C MET A 161 25.45 5.19 1.06
N LYS A 162 24.96 4.91 2.27
CA LYS A 162 25.39 5.58 3.50
C LYS A 162 26.88 5.40 3.76
N ASP A 163 27.40 4.19 3.63
CA ASP A 163 28.81 3.89 3.88
C ASP A 163 29.72 4.67 2.91
N ASN A 164 29.35 4.69 1.62
CA ASN A 164 30.07 5.46 0.61
C ASN A 164 30.06 6.97 0.89
N MET A 165 28.90 7.51 1.30
CA MET A 165 28.79 8.91 1.66
C MET A 165 29.59 9.28 2.90
N LEU A 166 29.55 8.45 3.95
CA LEU A 166 30.34 8.66 5.16
C LEU A 166 31.84 8.63 4.88
N TYR A 167 32.28 7.71 4.01
CA TYR A 167 33.67 7.68 3.56
C TYR A 167 34.04 8.96 2.82
N LEU A 168 33.23 9.39 1.85
CA LEU A 168 33.47 10.60 1.07
C LEU A 168 33.45 11.87 1.91
N LYS A 169 32.57 11.98 2.92
CA LYS A 169 32.41 13.17 3.77
C LYS A 169 33.73 13.68 4.35
N HIS A 170 34.64 12.78 4.71
CA HIS A 170 35.92 13.12 5.31
C HIS A 170 37.11 13.05 4.34
N ASN A 171 36.90 12.49 3.15
CA ASN A 171 37.96 12.17 2.21
C ASN A 171 37.68 12.73 0.81
N LEU A 172 36.80 13.72 0.67
CA LEU A 172 36.29 14.18 -0.62
C LEU A 172 37.42 14.73 -1.50
N ASN A 173 37.88 13.91 -2.44
CA ASN A 173 38.86 14.23 -3.46
C ASN A 173 38.81 13.18 -4.59
N ALA A 174 39.50 13.47 -5.70
CA ALA A 174 39.51 12.60 -6.87
C ALA A 174 40.04 11.17 -6.59
N GLN A 175 40.98 11.01 -5.65
CA GLN A 175 41.52 9.70 -5.30
C GLN A 175 40.48 8.87 -4.52
N ALA A 176 39.77 9.47 -3.56
CA ALA A 176 38.72 8.80 -2.81
C ALA A 176 37.54 8.42 -3.70
N ILE A 177 37.16 9.28 -4.64
CA ILE A 177 36.15 8.98 -5.67
C ILE A 177 36.59 7.80 -6.54
N GLY A 178 37.86 7.76 -6.94
CA GLY A 178 38.42 6.61 -7.65
C GLY A 178 38.37 5.30 -6.87
N ALA A 179 38.58 5.35 -5.54
CA ALA A 179 38.62 4.19 -4.67
C ALA A 179 37.27 3.48 -4.51
N ILE A 180 36.15 4.21 -4.62
CA ILE A 180 34.80 3.69 -4.40
C ILE A 180 34.06 3.33 -5.70
N LYS A 181 34.67 3.51 -6.88
CA LYS A 181 34.01 3.19 -8.17
C LYS A 181 33.49 1.74 -8.24
N GLY A 182 34.20 0.80 -7.63
CA GLY A 182 33.77 -0.60 -7.55
C GLY A 182 32.50 -0.79 -6.72
N GLU A 183 32.39 -0.09 -5.59
CA GLU A 183 31.21 -0.14 -4.71
C GLU A 183 29.96 0.40 -5.44
N PHE A 184 30.10 1.47 -6.22
CA PHE A 184 28.99 2.04 -6.98
C PHE A 184 28.49 1.11 -8.09
N ALA A 185 29.36 0.30 -8.69
CA ALA A 185 28.96 -0.72 -9.66
C ALA A 185 28.11 -1.83 -9.02
N SER A 186 28.45 -2.22 -7.78
CA SER A 186 27.61 -3.12 -6.97
C SER A 186 26.25 -2.46 -6.64
N LEU A 187 26.25 -1.20 -6.21
CA LEU A 187 25.03 -0.42 -5.95
C LEU A 187 24.09 -0.37 -7.16
N GLN A 188 24.62 -0.12 -8.36
CA GLN A 188 23.81 -0.14 -9.59
C GLN A 188 23.11 -1.50 -9.81
N THR A 189 23.82 -2.59 -9.50
CA THR A 189 23.27 -3.95 -9.61
C THR A 189 22.18 -4.17 -8.57
N ASP A 190 22.41 -3.76 -7.33
CA ASP A 190 21.45 -3.92 -6.23
C ASP A 190 20.18 -3.09 -6.46
N ILE A 191 20.31 -1.85 -6.94
CA ILE A 191 19.17 -0.98 -7.31
C ILE A 191 18.39 -1.57 -8.47
N SER A 192 19.06 -2.12 -9.49
CA SER A 192 18.38 -2.83 -10.58
C SER A 192 17.59 -4.04 -10.06
N GLY A 193 18.14 -4.75 -9.08
CA GLY A 193 17.45 -5.83 -8.38
C GLY A 193 16.24 -5.36 -7.58
N LEU A 194 16.38 -4.27 -6.84
CA LEU A 194 15.32 -3.62 -6.07
C LEU A 194 14.15 -3.20 -6.98
N ILE A 195 14.43 -2.46 -8.05
CA ILE A 195 13.41 -2.00 -9.02
C ILE A 195 12.64 -3.19 -9.60
N LYS A 196 13.34 -4.29 -9.90
CA LYS A 196 12.70 -5.52 -10.42
C LYS A 196 11.75 -6.16 -9.40
N GLU A 197 12.11 -6.20 -8.12
CA GLU A 197 11.21 -6.72 -7.09
C GLU A 197 10.03 -5.78 -6.82
N MET A 198 10.24 -4.46 -6.85
CA MET A 198 9.16 -3.46 -6.77
C MET A 198 8.15 -3.61 -7.90
N ASN A 199 8.61 -3.76 -9.16
CA ASN A 199 7.71 -4.00 -10.29
C ASN A 199 6.84 -5.25 -10.12
N LYS A 200 7.41 -6.35 -9.61
CA LYS A 200 6.62 -7.55 -9.30
C LYS A 200 5.59 -7.29 -8.22
N SER A 201 5.95 -6.53 -7.19
CA SER A 201 5.03 -6.19 -6.09
C SER A 201 3.90 -5.27 -6.55
N ILE A 202 4.18 -4.30 -7.42
CA ILE A 202 3.17 -3.46 -8.08
C ILE A 202 2.23 -4.31 -8.94
N ASP A 203 2.76 -5.25 -9.73
CA ASP A 203 1.93 -6.18 -10.52
C ASP A 203 1.03 -7.05 -9.64
N GLU A 204 1.53 -7.56 -8.51
CA GLU A 204 0.72 -8.32 -7.55
C GLU A 204 -0.34 -7.43 -6.87
N SER A 205 -0.03 -6.15 -6.62
CA SER A 205 -0.99 -5.17 -6.07
C SER A 205 -2.17 -4.97 -7.02
N ASN A 206 -1.87 -4.74 -8.32
CA ASN A 206 -2.89 -4.60 -9.36
C ASN A 206 -3.77 -5.86 -9.48
N LYS A 207 -3.18 -7.05 -9.42
CA LYS A 207 -3.93 -8.32 -9.44
C LYS A 207 -4.84 -8.46 -8.21
N PHE A 208 -4.35 -8.09 -7.03
CA PHE A 208 -5.11 -8.18 -5.81
C PHE A 208 -6.31 -7.23 -5.82
N ILE A 209 -6.10 -5.96 -6.18
CA ILE A 209 -7.17 -4.96 -6.33
C ILE A 209 -8.24 -5.46 -7.31
N ALA A 210 -7.82 -5.89 -8.52
CA ALA A 210 -8.74 -6.43 -9.51
C ALA A 210 -9.51 -7.67 -9.01
N SER A 211 -8.92 -8.47 -8.12
CA SER A 211 -9.59 -9.63 -7.52
C SER A 211 -10.65 -9.27 -6.48
N LEU A 212 -10.58 -8.07 -5.89
CA LEU A 212 -11.56 -7.54 -4.95
C LEU A 212 -12.71 -6.80 -5.66
N GLU A 213 -12.42 -6.10 -6.75
CA GLU A 213 -13.42 -5.35 -7.53
C GLU A 213 -14.34 -6.25 -8.36
N ASN A 214 -13.83 -7.38 -8.85
CA ASN A 214 -14.57 -8.31 -9.72
C ASN A 214 -15.42 -9.36 -8.96
N LYS A 215 -15.70 -9.18 -7.66
CA LYS A 215 -16.33 -10.19 -6.78
C LYS A 215 -17.50 -9.69 -5.93
#